data_AF-A0A2E3XWG3-F1
#
_entry.id   AF-A0A2E3XWG3-F1
#
_cell.length_a   1.000
_cell.length_b   1.000
_cell.length_c   1.000
_cell.angle_alpha   90.00
_cell.angle_beta   90.00
_cell.angle_gamma   90.00
#
_symmetry.space_group_name_H-M   'P 1'
#
loop_
_entity.id
_entity.type
_entity.pdbx_description
1 polymer ?
#
loop_
_entity_poly.entity_id
_entity_poly.type
_entity_poly.pdbx_seq_one_letter_code
_entity_poly.pdbx_strand_id
1 'polypeptide(L)'
;MSSGFNLLSLKKEDNQTQKKIYKRHLVIGEDAFSVSLYNDLVKKLGESEVGWICSHELTQNDVALLGPSTLRGKANIEKVKTYFPDLEITLKEGPELFYKDMKWKEFGGRAKSEKLLWNEEYFTVGRSDVELSDFLGCLSEEGFLERVNGQRMDYKVKSIAHKLPEDLAEPSHFEVTVASGELVYCESLYWGMGPSEYLNLYEKKNDLSNEFIEFCESTQTPAALYMRYDFEKPITDMVETLFIPLSYTHEWGHFVGEFKEIEKLVEVRIENDDDEVEISMQKKKVQRGEFVTFMDIGHTSEDEISKKIRLLKKNLDKIFGENSCEFLSEFIKLAPQSGCLKIDDELGSEALQKYQNLNFYGYNAPLKHFVNDEKSCEDSGARPSFLARALSRHQEIIHSL
;
A
#
# COMPACT_ATOMS: atom_id res chain seq x y z
N MET A 1 35.13 47.09 38.00
CA MET A 1 33.88 47.80 37.70
C MET A 1 33.62 47.65 36.20
N SER A 2 32.42 47.19 35.84
CA SER A 2 31.58 47.51 34.65
C SER A 2 32.25 48.25 33.48
N SER A 3 31.97 48.01 32.20
CA SER A 3 31.09 47.11 31.45
C SER A 3 31.43 47.33 29.98
N GLY A 4 31.07 46.39 29.13
CA GLY A 4 31.14 46.58 27.69
C GLY A 4 30.56 45.38 26.96
N PHE A 5 29.33 44.99 27.32
CA PHE A 5 28.53 44.04 26.56
C PHE A 5 28.35 44.61 25.16
N ASN A 6 28.99 44.00 24.17
CA ASN A 6 28.90 44.42 22.78
C ASN A 6 27.56 43.93 22.21
N LEU A 7 26.61 44.84 22.01
CA LEU A 7 25.26 44.60 21.50
C LEU A 7 25.21 44.10 20.03
N LEU A 8 26.37 43.87 19.40
CA LEU A 8 26.50 43.46 18.00
C LEU A 8 26.61 41.94 17.80
N SER A 9 26.50 41.13 18.87
CA SER A 9 26.44 39.66 18.77
C SER A 9 25.02 39.10 18.86
N LEU A 10 23.99 39.92 18.67
CA LEU A 10 22.68 39.40 18.28
C LEU A 10 22.87 38.76 16.91
N LYS A 11 23.03 37.42 16.91
CA LYS A 11 22.77 36.59 15.74
C LYS A 11 21.54 37.19 15.08
N LYS A 12 21.69 37.63 13.82
CA LYS A 12 20.55 37.67 12.93
C LYS A 12 19.96 36.26 12.99
N GLU A 13 18.91 36.10 13.78
CA GLU A 13 17.95 35.06 13.52
C GLU A 13 17.50 35.34 12.09
N ASP A 14 17.98 34.52 11.17
CA ASP A 14 17.35 34.40 9.87
C ASP A 14 15.93 33.93 10.18
N ASN A 15 15.03 34.90 10.40
CA ASN A 15 13.60 34.74 10.25
C ASN A 15 13.34 34.49 8.76
N GLN A 16 13.82 33.36 8.25
CA GLN A 16 13.16 32.71 7.13
C GLN A 16 11.75 32.48 7.63
N THR A 17 10.83 33.28 7.11
CA THR A 17 9.41 33.19 7.43
C THR A 17 8.98 31.81 6.96
N GLN A 18 8.99 30.83 7.87
CA GLN A 18 8.55 29.48 7.54
C GLN A 18 7.13 29.60 7.01
N LYS A 19 6.93 29.15 5.77
CA LYS A 19 5.60 29.14 5.16
C LYS A 19 4.73 28.21 5.99
N LYS A 20 3.64 28.77 6.51
CA LYS A 20 2.62 28.06 7.28
C LYS A 20 1.40 27.86 6.40
N ILE A 21 0.91 26.64 6.33
CA ILE A 21 -0.28 26.26 5.56
C ILE A 21 -1.28 25.65 6.53
N TYR A 22 -2.52 26.11 6.53
CA TYR A 22 -3.60 25.48 7.29
C TYR A 22 -4.56 24.75 6.35
N LYS A 23 -4.93 23.54 6.72
CA LYS A 23 -5.97 22.74 6.07
C LYS A 23 -6.78 22.04 7.15
N ARG A 24 -8.09 22.26 7.20
CA ARG A 24 -8.94 21.63 8.21
C ARG A 24 -8.79 20.11 8.20
N HIS A 25 -8.80 19.50 7.01
CA HIS A 25 -8.60 18.08 6.80
C HIS A 25 -7.34 17.83 5.97
N LEU A 26 -6.38 17.06 6.49
CA LEU A 26 -5.14 16.75 5.79
C LEU A 26 -5.01 15.26 5.54
N VAL A 27 -4.96 14.87 4.27
CA VAL A 27 -4.69 13.51 3.82
C VAL A 27 -3.22 13.34 3.53
N ILE A 28 -2.61 12.29 4.07
CA ILE A 28 -1.20 11.94 3.80
C ILE A 28 -1.13 10.49 3.35
N GLY A 29 -0.63 10.26 2.14
CA GLY A 29 -0.50 8.93 1.55
C GLY A 29 -0.16 8.98 0.06
N GLU A 30 0.21 7.83 -0.49
CA GLU A 30 0.83 7.69 -1.83
C GLU A 30 0.25 6.50 -2.61
N ASP A 31 -1.02 6.17 -2.35
CA ASP A 31 -1.70 5.01 -2.93
C ASP A 31 -3.14 5.34 -3.39
N ALA A 32 -3.81 4.33 -3.96
CA ALA A 32 -5.20 4.44 -4.41
C ALA A 32 -6.17 4.90 -3.32
N PHE A 33 -5.97 4.45 -2.06
CA PHE A 33 -6.84 4.82 -0.96
C PHE A 33 -6.65 6.30 -0.58
N SER A 34 -5.42 6.81 -0.66
CA SER A 34 -5.13 8.23 -0.40
C SER A 34 -5.85 9.16 -1.39
N VAL A 35 -5.75 8.87 -2.69
CA VAL A 35 -6.41 9.70 -3.73
C VAL A 35 -7.92 9.56 -3.69
N SER A 36 -8.44 8.35 -3.45
CA SER A 36 -9.89 8.17 -3.32
C SER A 36 -10.43 8.89 -2.10
N LEU A 37 -9.73 8.80 -0.95
CA LEU A 37 -10.16 9.45 0.28
C LEU A 37 -10.12 10.97 0.13
N TYR A 38 -9.05 11.51 -0.46
CA TYR A 38 -8.97 12.92 -0.80
C TYR A 38 -10.14 13.37 -1.68
N ASN A 39 -10.42 12.65 -2.77
CA ASN A 39 -11.52 12.96 -3.68
C ASN A 39 -12.88 12.94 -2.98
N ASP A 40 -13.14 11.93 -2.15
CA ASP A 40 -14.39 11.80 -1.40
C ASP A 40 -14.56 12.92 -0.36
N LEU A 41 -13.47 13.29 0.33
CA LEU A 41 -13.44 14.43 1.26
C LEU A 41 -13.70 15.75 0.55
N VAL A 42 -13.05 16.00 -0.58
CA VAL A 42 -13.27 17.22 -1.38
C VAL A 42 -14.72 17.32 -1.85
N LYS A 43 -15.31 16.21 -2.32
CA LYS A 43 -16.72 16.17 -2.72
C LYS A 43 -17.68 16.50 -1.57
N LYS A 44 -17.35 16.09 -0.33
CA LYS A 44 -18.19 16.33 0.85
C LYS A 44 -17.98 17.69 1.52
N LEU A 45 -16.74 18.14 1.61
CA LEU A 45 -16.32 19.26 2.47
C LEU A 45 -15.82 20.48 1.68
N GLY A 46 -15.48 20.31 0.41
CA GLY A 46 -14.94 21.35 -0.46
C GLY A 46 -13.41 21.39 -0.52
N GLU A 47 -12.89 21.84 -1.67
CA GLU A 47 -11.45 21.86 -1.98
C GLU A 47 -10.63 22.81 -1.08
N SER A 48 -11.25 23.86 -0.54
CA SER A 48 -10.58 24.79 0.37
C SER A 48 -10.18 24.12 1.68
N GLU A 49 -11.05 23.24 2.20
CA GLU A 49 -10.91 22.62 3.53
C GLU A 49 -9.93 21.45 3.55
N VAL A 50 -9.75 20.78 2.42
CA VAL A 50 -8.98 19.54 2.32
C VAL A 50 -7.63 19.79 1.66
N GLY A 51 -6.57 19.25 2.26
CA GLY A 51 -5.23 19.17 1.67
C GLY A 51 -4.80 17.72 1.48
N TRP A 52 -3.91 17.48 0.51
CA TRP A 52 -3.31 16.18 0.31
C TRP A 52 -1.79 16.31 0.12
N ILE A 53 -1.03 15.66 0.99
CA ILE A 53 0.42 15.57 0.91
C ILE A 53 0.81 14.22 0.30
N CYS A 54 1.59 14.28 -0.77
CA CYS A 54 2.18 13.13 -1.44
C CYS A 54 3.52 13.55 -2.05
N SER A 55 4.56 12.71 -1.92
CA SER A 55 5.94 13.10 -2.23
C SER A 55 6.35 12.99 -3.70
N HIS A 56 5.50 12.39 -4.54
CA HIS A 56 5.73 12.27 -5.98
C HIS A 56 4.40 12.27 -6.76
N GLU A 57 4.46 12.53 -8.07
CA GLU A 57 3.27 12.41 -8.92
C GLU A 57 2.85 10.95 -9.00
N LEU A 58 1.59 10.67 -8.71
CA LEU A 58 1.09 9.30 -8.76
C LEU A 58 0.83 8.88 -10.21
N THR A 59 1.31 7.69 -10.54
CA THR A 59 1.06 7.03 -11.82
C THR A 59 -0.03 5.97 -11.68
N GLN A 60 -0.49 5.44 -12.82
CA GLN A 60 -1.38 4.27 -12.83
C GLN A 60 -0.80 3.06 -12.09
N ASN A 61 0.54 2.96 -11.97
CA ASN A 61 1.17 1.88 -11.22
C ASN A 61 1.09 2.08 -9.70
N ASP A 62 0.98 3.33 -9.24
CA ASP A 62 0.91 3.65 -7.81
C ASP A 62 -0.49 3.43 -7.24
N VAL A 63 -1.51 3.53 -8.08
CA VAL A 63 -2.91 3.29 -7.73
C VAL A 63 -3.43 1.92 -8.15
N ALA A 64 -2.57 1.06 -8.70
CA ALA A 64 -2.90 -0.33 -9.00
C ALA A 64 -2.70 -1.23 -7.77
N LEU A 65 -3.40 -2.38 -7.74
CA LEU A 65 -3.07 -3.43 -6.78
C LEU A 65 -1.65 -3.95 -7.03
N LEU A 66 -0.87 -4.05 -5.96
CA LEU A 66 0.51 -4.51 -6.01
C LEU A 66 0.59 -6.00 -5.67
N GLY A 67 1.29 -6.76 -6.51
CA GLY A 67 1.55 -8.17 -6.30
C GLY A 67 0.34 -9.07 -6.53
N PRO A 68 0.43 -10.34 -6.08
CA PRO A 68 -0.68 -11.28 -6.11
C PRO A 68 -1.96 -10.72 -5.46
N SER A 69 -3.11 -11.30 -5.81
CA SER A 69 -4.40 -10.87 -5.27
C SER A 69 -4.38 -10.80 -3.74
N THR A 70 -4.88 -9.67 -3.24
CA THR A 70 -4.98 -9.31 -1.82
C THR A 70 -6.41 -9.44 -1.29
N LEU A 71 -7.32 -10.02 -2.08
CA LEU A 71 -8.66 -10.42 -1.65
C LEU A 71 -8.75 -11.94 -1.64
N ARG A 72 -8.56 -12.55 -0.46
CA ARG A 72 -8.53 -14.01 -0.30
C ARG A 72 -9.39 -14.49 0.83
N GLY A 73 -9.94 -15.69 0.67
CA GLY A 73 -10.74 -16.36 1.69
C GLY A 73 -12.15 -15.80 1.80
N LYS A 74 -13.05 -16.67 2.25
CA LYS A 74 -14.50 -16.40 2.30
C LYS A 74 -14.83 -15.20 3.17
N ALA A 75 -14.23 -15.09 4.36
CA ALA A 75 -14.53 -14.02 5.29
C ALA A 75 -14.19 -12.62 4.76
N ASN A 76 -13.05 -12.48 4.06
CA ASN A 76 -12.70 -11.20 3.42
C ASN A 76 -13.69 -10.84 2.32
N ILE A 77 -14.09 -11.81 1.49
CA ILE A 77 -15.05 -11.60 0.40
C ILE A 77 -16.43 -11.24 0.95
N GLU A 78 -16.91 -11.97 1.96
CA GLU A 78 -18.17 -11.69 2.64
C GLU A 78 -18.17 -10.28 3.23
N LYS A 79 -17.07 -9.87 3.87
CA LYS A 79 -16.93 -8.51 4.38
C LYS A 79 -17.00 -7.46 3.28
N VAL A 80 -16.29 -7.65 2.16
CA VAL A 80 -16.36 -6.72 1.02
C VAL A 80 -17.78 -6.64 0.46
N LYS A 81 -18.48 -7.77 0.33
CA LYS A 81 -19.87 -7.81 -0.14
C LYS A 81 -20.85 -7.06 0.77
N THR A 82 -20.54 -6.85 2.05
CA THR A 82 -21.39 -6.00 2.91
C THR A 82 -21.40 -4.53 2.51
N TYR A 83 -20.31 -4.04 1.93
CA TYR A 83 -20.19 -2.65 1.47
C TYR A 83 -20.41 -2.48 -0.03
N PHE A 84 -20.15 -3.55 -0.81
CA PHE A 84 -20.27 -3.56 -2.26
C PHE A 84 -21.13 -4.76 -2.72
N PRO A 85 -22.44 -4.76 -2.42
CA PRO A 85 -23.32 -5.90 -2.69
C PRO A 85 -23.53 -6.17 -4.17
N ASP A 86 -23.37 -5.15 -5.02
CA ASP A 86 -23.60 -5.23 -6.45
C ASP A 86 -22.40 -5.81 -7.23
N LEU A 87 -21.25 -6.00 -6.57
CA LEU A 87 -20.06 -6.56 -7.21
C LEU A 87 -20.09 -8.09 -7.19
N GLU A 88 -19.97 -8.70 -8.36
CA GLU A 88 -19.84 -10.15 -8.52
C GLU A 88 -18.43 -10.63 -8.17
N ILE A 89 -18.18 -10.80 -6.87
CA ILE A 89 -16.91 -11.34 -6.38
C ILE A 89 -17.03 -12.84 -6.16
N THR A 90 -16.25 -13.60 -6.92
CA THR A 90 -16.20 -15.07 -6.85
C THR A 90 -14.80 -15.57 -6.47
N LEU A 91 -14.74 -16.65 -5.69
CA LEU A 91 -13.49 -17.35 -5.41
C LEU A 91 -13.07 -18.10 -6.66
N LYS A 92 -11.79 -17.98 -7.04
CA LYS A 92 -11.21 -18.84 -8.06
C LYS A 92 -11.14 -20.27 -7.57
N GLU A 93 -11.49 -21.18 -8.46
CA GLU A 93 -11.31 -22.62 -8.27
C GLU A 93 -9.85 -23.00 -8.56
N GLY A 94 -9.37 -24.05 -7.87
CA GLY A 94 -8.02 -24.58 -8.04
C GLY A 94 -7.18 -24.47 -6.76
N PRO A 95 -6.22 -25.39 -6.56
CA PRO A 95 -5.35 -25.37 -5.40
C PRO A 95 -4.22 -24.35 -5.58
N GLU A 96 -3.67 -23.88 -4.48
CA GLU A 96 -2.41 -23.17 -4.47
C GLU A 96 -1.25 -24.17 -4.63
N LEU A 97 -0.21 -23.78 -5.37
CA LEU A 97 0.86 -24.67 -5.78
C LEU A 97 2.21 -24.18 -5.27
N PHE A 98 3.07 -25.09 -4.80
CA PHE A 98 4.47 -24.81 -4.52
C PHE A 98 5.39 -25.64 -5.40
N TYR A 99 6.52 -25.05 -5.78
CA TYR A 99 7.49 -25.69 -6.66
C TYR A 99 8.55 -26.45 -5.86
N LYS A 100 8.59 -27.79 -6.01
CA LYS A 100 9.58 -28.65 -5.34
C LYS A 100 9.93 -29.87 -6.16
N ASP A 101 11.18 -30.31 -6.13
CA ASP A 101 11.68 -31.46 -6.90
C ASP A 101 11.37 -31.33 -8.40
N MET A 102 11.53 -30.11 -8.92
CA MET A 102 11.26 -29.74 -10.31
C MET A 102 9.79 -29.91 -10.76
N LYS A 103 8.84 -29.95 -9.83
CA LYS A 103 7.41 -30.11 -10.11
C LYS A 103 6.56 -29.21 -9.22
N TRP A 104 5.40 -28.83 -9.73
CA TRP A 104 4.35 -28.19 -8.94
C TRP A 104 3.64 -29.22 -8.07
N LYS A 105 3.36 -28.84 -6.83
CA LYS A 105 2.70 -29.68 -5.83
C LYS A 105 1.68 -28.85 -5.06
N GLU A 106 0.58 -29.48 -4.69
CA GLU A 106 -0.49 -28.85 -3.91
C GLU A 106 -0.17 -28.81 -2.42
N PHE A 107 -0.60 -27.74 -1.74
CA PHE A 107 -0.60 -27.71 -0.27
C PHE A 107 -1.53 -28.77 0.32
N GLY A 108 -1.21 -29.26 1.53
CA GLY A 108 -1.99 -30.31 2.21
C GLY A 108 -1.76 -31.74 1.68
N GLY A 109 -1.00 -31.91 0.60
CA GLY A 109 -0.63 -33.21 0.05
C GLY A 109 0.48 -33.94 0.82
N ARG A 110 0.98 -35.05 0.26
CA ARG A 110 2.10 -35.83 0.85
C ARG A 110 3.43 -35.07 0.85
N ALA A 111 3.61 -34.16 -0.11
CA ALA A 111 4.82 -33.37 -0.19
C ALA A 111 4.71 -32.16 0.73
N LYS A 112 5.78 -31.88 1.47
CA LYS A 112 5.88 -30.70 2.32
C LYS A 112 6.54 -29.56 1.55
N SER A 113 5.90 -28.39 1.54
CA SER A 113 6.52 -27.14 1.11
C SER A 113 7.73 -26.80 1.99
N GLU A 114 8.51 -25.81 1.57
CA GLU A 114 9.40 -25.15 2.52
C GLU A 114 8.57 -24.42 3.58
N LYS A 115 9.22 -24.07 4.69
CA LYS A 115 8.57 -23.31 5.75
C LYS A 115 8.03 -22.00 5.18
N LEU A 116 6.73 -21.79 5.33
CA LEU A 116 6.09 -20.52 4.99
C LEU A 116 6.60 -19.44 5.95
N LEU A 117 7.07 -18.34 5.38
CA LEU A 117 7.53 -17.18 6.13
C LEU A 117 6.42 -16.13 6.23
N TRP A 118 6.80 -14.91 6.64
CA TRP A 118 5.86 -13.82 6.94
C TRP A 118 4.79 -13.66 5.87
N ASN A 119 3.52 -13.67 6.29
CA ASN A 119 2.33 -13.54 5.45
C ASN A 119 2.19 -14.54 4.28
N GLU A 120 3.12 -15.46 4.05
CA GLU A 120 3.04 -16.42 2.95
C GLU A 120 1.83 -17.36 3.11
N GLU A 121 1.47 -17.68 4.37
CA GLU A 121 0.26 -18.46 4.70
C GLU A 121 -1.04 -17.79 4.23
N TYR A 122 -1.09 -16.46 4.13
CA TYR A 122 -2.26 -15.78 3.58
C TYR A 122 -2.52 -16.16 2.12
N PHE A 123 -1.46 -16.46 1.37
CA PHE A 123 -1.53 -16.78 -0.05
C PHE A 123 -1.78 -18.26 -0.31
N THR A 124 -1.93 -19.09 0.72
CA THR A 124 -2.41 -20.49 0.59
C THR A 124 -3.93 -20.60 0.70
N VAL A 125 -4.63 -19.45 0.69
CA VAL A 125 -6.08 -19.38 0.73
C VAL A 125 -6.59 -18.88 -0.63
N GLY A 126 -7.71 -19.45 -1.07
CA GLY A 126 -8.32 -19.14 -2.36
C GLY A 126 -8.53 -17.65 -2.57
N ARG A 127 -8.22 -17.19 -3.78
CA ARG A 127 -8.26 -15.78 -4.18
C ARG A 127 -9.52 -15.40 -4.94
N SER A 128 -9.78 -14.09 -4.98
CA SER A 128 -10.66 -13.46 -5.97
C SER A 128 -9.83 -12.48 -6.81
N ASP A 129 -10.08 -12.45 -8.11
CA ASP A 129 -9.48 -11.44 -8.97
C ASP A 129 -10.41 -10.24 -9.04
N VAL A 130 -9.89 -9.08 -8.68
CA VAL A 130 -10.62 -7.81 -8.62
C VAL A 130 -9.69 -6.67 -9.02
N GLU A 131 -10.25 -5.56 -9.49
CA GLU A 131 -9.52 -4.33 -9.72
C GLU A 131 -9.93 -3.27 -8.69
N LEU A 132 -9.04 -2.31 -8.38
CA LEU A 132 -9.40 -1.23 -7.44
C LEU A 132 -10.47 -0.31 -7.98
N SER A 133 -10.53 -0.15 -9.31
CA SER A 133 -11.57 0.58 -10.04
C SER A 133 -12.98 0.05 -9.79
N ASP A 134 -13.11 -1.25 -9.46
CA ASP A 134 -14.41 -1.85 -9.11
C ASP A 134 -14.97 -1.27 -7.81
N PHE A 135 -14.10 -0.83 -6.90
CA PHE A 135 -14.48 -0.32 -5.57
C PHE A 135 -14.34 1.20 -5.45
N LEU A 136 -13.30 1.76 -6.07
CA LEU A 136 -12.92 3.16 -6.00
C LEU A 136 -13.19 3.79 -7.37
N GLY A 137 -14.46 4.05 -7.67
CA GLY A 137 -14.92 4.45 -9.01
C GLY A 137 -14.24 5.70 -9.59
N CYS A 138 -13.64 6.55 -8.74
CA CYS A 138 -12.84 7.69 -9.19
C CYS A 138 -11.62 7.30 -10.03
N LEU A 139 -11.06 6.10 -9.83
CA LEU A 139 -9.91 5.61 -10.58
C LEU A 139 -10.22 5.31 -12.06
N SER A 140 -11.51 5.12 -12.38
CA SER A 140 -11.97 4.88 -13.75
C SER A 140 -12.29 6.17 -14.52
N GLU A 141 -12.24 7.33 -13.85
CA GLU A 141 -12.52 8.62 -14.48
C GLU A 141 -11.33 9.05 -15.38
N GLU A 142 -11.61 9.40 -16.64
CA GLU A 142 -10.59 9.89 -17.56
C GLU A 142 -9.97 11.20 -17.05
N GLY A 143 -8.63 11.30 -17.10
CA GLY A 143 -7.90 12.49 -16.63
C GLY A 143 -7.89 12.68 -15.10
N PHE A 144 -8.35 11.68 -14.33
CA PHE A 144 -8.48 11.80 -12.87
C PHE A 144 -7.14 12.03 -12.18
N LEU A 145 -6.14 11.20 -12.48
CA LEU A 145 -4.83 11.29 -11.83
C LEU A 145 -4.14 12.61 -12.18
N GLU A 146 -4.22 13.06 -13.43
CA GLU A 146 -3.67 14.35 -13.86
C GLU A 146 -4.31 15.51 -13.07
N ARG A 147 -5.64 15.47 -12.91
CA ARG A 147 -6.39 16.47 -12.16
C ARG A 147 -5.99 16.49 -10.67
N VAL A 148 -5.96 15.33 -10.04
CA VAL A 148 -5.66 15.21 -8.60
C VAL A 148 -4.19 15.48 -8.30
N ASN A 149 -3.26 15.04 -9.16
CA ASN A 149 -1.84 15.40 -9.06
C ASN A 149 -1.63 16.92 -9.16
N GLY A 150 -2.45 17.64 -9.93
CA GLY A 150 -2.42 19.10 -9.99
C GLY A 150 -2.81 19.81 -8.68
N GLN A 151 -3.51 19.12 -7.77
CA GLN A 151 -3.93 19.64 -6.46
C GLN A 151 -3.04 19.16 -5.30
N ARG A 152 -2.06 18.29 -5.59
CA ARG A 152 -1.12 17.70 -4.64
C ARG A 152 -0.24 18.76 -3.99
N MET A 153 -0.05 18.65 -2.68
CA MET A 153 1.03 19.32 -1.98
C MET A 153 2.29 18.44 -2.09
N ASP A 154 3.19 18.78 -3.01
CA ASP A 154 4.41 18.02 -3.30
C ASP A 154 5.45 18.14 -2.18
N TYR A 155 5.23 17.36 -1.13
CA TYR A 155 6.07 17.36 0.05
C TYR A 155 6.29 15.94 0.56
N LYS A 156 7.50 15.72 1.08
CA LYS A 156 7.81 14.56 1.92
C LYS A 156 7.63 14.95 3.39
N VAL A 157 6.87 14.15 4.13
CA VAL A 157 6.72 14.34 5.59
C VAL A 157 8.03 14.03 6.29
N LYS A 158 8.43 14.90 7.21
CA LYS A 158 9.62 14.72 8.05
C LYS A 158 9.24 14.36 9.49
N SER A 159 8.24 15.04 10.04
CA SER A 159 7.79 14.77 11.40
C SER A 159 6.36 15.22 11.67
N ILE A 160 5.78 14.67 12.72
CA ILE A 160 4.40 14.94 13.17
C ILE A 160 4.42 15.27 14.65
N ALA A 161 3.64 16.27 15.05
CA ALA A 161 3.40 16.62 16.44
C ALA A 161 1.91 16.87 16.69
N HIS A 162 1.41 16.44 17.85
CA HIS A 162 0.10 16.83 18.34
C HIS A 162 0.18 18.17 19.06
N LYS A 163 -0.85 19.01 18.90
CA LYS A 163 -0.98 20.33 19.51
C LYS A 163 -2.33 20.48 20.17
N LEU A 164 -2.36 21.27 21.24
CA LEU A 164 -3.62 21.78 21.78
C LEU A 164 -4.03 22.99 20.93
N PRO A 165 -5.26 23.04 20.41
CA PRO A 165 -5.70 24.16 19.58
C PRO A 165 -5.78 25.44 20.42
N GLU A 166 -5.01 26.46 20.04
CA GLU A 166 -5.04 27.79 20.67
C GLU A 166 -6.00 28.74 19.93
N ASP A 167 -6.16 28.55 18.62
CA ASP A 167 -7.08 29.31 17.78
C ASP A 167 -8.43 28.58 17.66
N LEU A 168 -9.51 29.28 17.99
CA LEU A 168 -10.88 28.76 17.90
C LEU A 168 -11.46 28.83 16.48
N ALA A 169 -10.93 29.71 15.62
CA ALA A 169 -11.38 29.85 14.24
C ALA A 169 -10.73 28.78 13.33
N GLU A 170 -9.43 28.52 13.55
CA GLU A 170 -8.63 27.52 12.84
C GLU A 170 -8.04 26.51 13.85
N PRO A 171 -8.87 25.65 14.46
CA PRO A 171 -8.37 24.67 15.42
C PRO A 171 -7.36 23.75 14.73
N SER A 172 -6.18 23.65 15.34
CA SER A 172 -5.08 22.83 14.84
C SER A 172 -4.67 21.81 15.91
N HIS A 173 -5.05 20.55 15.70
CA HIS A 173 -4.65 19.44 16.56
C HIS A 173 -3.31 18.82 16.14
N PHE A 174 -2.88 19.05 14.90
CA PHE A 174 -1.64 18.49 14.38
C PHE A 174 -0.78 19.55 13.68
N GLU A 175 0.52 19.40 13.83
CA GLU A 175 1.54 20.07 13.03
C GLU A 175 2.36 19.00 12.30
N VAL A 176 2.43 19.15 10.97
CA VAL A 176 3.20 18.30 10.08
C VAL A 176 4.36 19.13 9.53
N THR A 177 5.57 18.76 9.89
CA THR A 177 6.78 19.34 9.34
C THR A 177 7.17 18.57 8.08
N VAL A 178 7.33 19.28 6.97
CA VAL A 178 7.78 18.68 5.71
C VAL A 178 9.28 18.85 5.51
N ALA A 179 9.88 18.04 4.64
CA ALA A 179 11.33 17.99 4.41
C ALA A 179 11.91 19.35 3.94
N SER A 180 11.11 20.19 3.28
CA SER A 180 11.47 21.55 2.89
C SER A 180 11.56 22.53 4.06
N GLY A 181 11.09 22.15 5.25
CA GLY A 181 11.07 22.98 6.46
C GLY A 181 9.78 23.81 6.62
N GLU A 182 8.81 23.68 5.72
CA GLU A 182 7.48 24.27 5.85
C GLU A 182 6.64 23.53 6.90
N LEU A 183 5.64 24.22 7.44
CA LEU A 183 4.73 23.68 8.47
C LEU A 183 3.30 23.65 7.94
N VAL A 184 2.70 22.47 8.01
CA VAL A 184 1.29 22.25 7.65
C VAL A 184 0.49 21.93 8.91
N TYR A 185 -0.53 22.72 9.17
CA TYR A 185 -1.41 22.61 10.32
C TYR A 185 -2.76 22.03 9.91
N CYS A 186 -3.34 21.17 10.75
CA CYS A 186 -4.66 20.65 10.49
C CYS A 186 -5.47 20.31 11.75
N GLU A 187 -6.80 20.39 11.60
CA GLU A 187 -7.76 19.94 12.61
C GLU A 187 -7.82 18.41 12.63
N SER A 188 -8.02 17.78 11.46
CA SER A 188 -8.13 16.33 11.31
C SER A 188 -7.04 15.78 10.38
N LEU A 189 -6.34 14.75 10.85
CA LEU A 189 -5.26 14.10 10.12
C LEU A 189 -5.70 12.71 9.66
N TYR A 190 -5.62 12.47 8.34
CA TYR A 190 -5.85 11.16 7.73
C TYR A 190 -4.50 10.59 7.27
N TRP A 191 -4.10 9.47 7.86
CA TRP A 191 -2.76 8.89 7.69
C TRP A 191 -2.80 7.52 7.01
N GLY A 192 -2.25 7.43 5.80
CA GLY A 192 -2.28 6.24 4.95
C GLY A 192 -1.03 5.37 4.99
N MET A 193 0.07 5.85 5.59
CA MET A 193 1.35 5.12 5.62
C MET A 193 1.43 4.05 6.74
N GLY A 194 0.34 3.86 7.49
CA GLY A 194 0.24 2.88 8.57
C GLY A 194 0.62 3.40 9.97
N PRO A 195 0.12 2.77 11.06
CA PRO A 195 0.35 3.23 12.43
C PRO A 195 1.81 3.18 12.87
N SER A 196 2.55 2.13 12.50
CA SER A 196 3.98 2.05 12.81
C SER A 196 4.78 3.19 12.18
N GLU A 197 4.46 3.59 10.94
CA GLU A 197 5.19 4.70 10.29
C GLU A 197 4.86 6.04 10.94
N TYR A 198 3.60 6.24 11.33
CA TYR A 198 3.19 7.41 12.10
C TYR A 198 4.00 7.55 13.39
N LEU A 199 4.14 6.45 14.16
CA LEU A 199 4.93 6.44 15.39
C LEU A 199 6.41 6.76 15.13
N ASN A 200 6.97 6.30 14.01
CA ASN A 200 8.37 6.57 13.65
C ASN A 200 8.62 8.04 13.33
N LEU A 201 7.64 8.74 12.75
CA LEU A 201 7.73 10.15 12.39
C LEU A 201 7.26 11.09 13.51
N TYR A 202 6.73 10.56 14.60
CA TYR A 202 6.23 11.38 15.71
C TYR A 202 7.39 11.98 16.53
N GLU A 203 7.44 13.30 16.67
CA GLU A 203 8.62 14.00 17.22
C GLU A 203 8.95 13.63 18.67
N LYS A 204 7.92 13.53 19.51
CA LYS A 204 8.06 13.34 20.96
C LYS A 204 7.18 12.19 21.41
N LYS A 205 7.71 10.96 21.32
CA LYS A 205 6.97 9.74 21.71
C LYS A 205 6.42 9.79 23.14
N ASN A 206 7.06 10.55 24.05
CA ASN A 206 6.60 10.74 25.43
C ASN A 206 5.25 11.47 25.55
N ASP A 207 4.80 12.16 24.50
CA ASP A 207 3.49 12.82 24.46
C ASP A 207 2.37 11.84 24.06
N LEU A 208 2.74 10.61 23.65
CA LEU A 208 1.80 9.55 23.30
C LEU A 208 1.50 8.66 24.51
N SER A 209 0.29 8.11 24.58
CA SER A 209 -0.04 7.13 25.61
C SER A 209 0.66 5.80 25.33
N ASN A 210 0.97 5.03 26.37
CA ASN A 210 1.60 3.73 26.23
C ASN A 210 0.75 2.77 25.38
N GLU A 211 -0.57 2.81 25.54
CA GLU A 211 -1.49 1.97 24.77
C GLU A 211 -1.43 2.29 23.27
N PHE A 212 -1.26 3.57 22.92
CA PHE A 212 -1.12 3.99 21.52
C PHE A 212 0.23 3.60 20.92
N ILE A 213 1.31 3.69 21.71
CA ILE A 213 2.64 3.22 21.29
C ILE A 213 2.61 1.71 21.06
N GLU A 214 2.09 0.94 22.01
CA GLU A 214 1.95 -0.51 21.93
C GLU A 214 1.15 -0.93 20.70
N PHE A 215 0.00 -0.28 20.46
CA PHE A 215 -0.78 -0.50 19.25
C PHE A 215 0.06 -0.26 17.98
N CYS A 216 0.72 0.89 17.86
CA CYS A 216 1.48 1.21 16.66
C CYS A 216 2.65 0.23 16.45
N GLU A 217 3.35 -0.17 17.50
CA GLU A 217 4.43 -1.16 17.44
C GLU A 217 3.92 -2.55 17.04
N SER A 218 2.73 -2.94 17.47
CA SER A 218 2.09 -4.21 17.07
C SER A 218 1.81 -4.31 15.55
N THR A 219 1.76 -3.16 14.87
CA THR A 219 1.55 -3.10 13.41
C THR A 219 2.83 -3.11 12.58
N GLN A 220 4.00 -3.25 13.21
CA GLN A 220 5.27 -3.38 12.49
C GLN A 220 5.28 -4.65 11.64
N THR A 221 5.67 -4.50 10.38
CA THR A 221 5.78 -5.60 9.42
C THR A 221 7.09 -5.47 8.63
N PRO A 222 7.62 -6.57 8.06
CA PRO A 222 8.72 -6.50 7.11
C PRO A 222 8.32 -5.74 5.84
N ALA A 223 9.32 -5.29 5.10
CA ALA A 223 9.13 -4.71 3.78
C ALA A 223 8.63 -5.75 2.78
N ALA A 224 7.89 -5.30 1.77
CA ALA A 224 7.43 -6.14 0.66
C ALA A 224 8.05 -5.66 -0.65
N LEU A 225 8.73 -6.58 -1.35
CA LEU A 225 9.25 -6.35 -2.69
C LEU A 225 8.25 -6.89 -3.71
N TYR A 226 7.57 -5.98 -4.40
CA TYR A 226 6.66 -6.29 -5.49
C TYR A 226 7.39 -6.23 -6.83
N MET A 227 7.18 -7.24 -7.65
CA MET A 227 7.73 -7.31 -9.00
C MET A 227 6.61 -7.67 -9.96
N ARG A 228 6.49 -6.92 -11.04
CA ARG A 228 5.48 -7.12 -12.06
C ARG A 228 6.15 -7.16 -13.43
N TYR A 229 5.83 -8.19 -14.19
CA TYR A 229 6.37 -8.42 -15.53
C TYR A 229 5.21 -8.60 -16.50
N ASP A 230 5.18 -7.78 -17.55
CA ASP A 230 4.23 -7.96 -18.65
C ASP A 230 4.95 -8.71 -19.78
N PHE A 231 4.41 -9.84 -20.20
CA PHE A 231 4.94 -10.73 -21.22
C PHE A 231 4.18 -10.55 -22.53
N GLU A 232 4.90 -10.39 -23.64
CA GLU A 232 4.27 -10.29 -24.96
C GLU A 232 3.60 -11.60 -25.37
N LYS A 233 4.21 -12.73 -25.03
CA LYS A 233 3.67 -14.08 -25.25
C LYS A 233 3.42 -14.74 -23.89
N PRO A 234 2.29 -15.44 -23.69
CA PRO A 234 2.06 -16.21 -22.48
C PRO A 234 3.19 -17.22 -22.25
N ILE A 235 3.73 -17.26 -21.03
CA ILE A 235 4.81 -18.18 -20.61
C ILE A 235 4.28 -19.41 -19.87
N THR A 236 3.01 -19.36 -19.46
CA THR A 236 2.30 -20.43 -18.75
C THR A 236 0.80 -20.29 -18.96
N ASP A 237 0.06 -21.40 -18.84
CA ASP A 237 -1.40 -21.45 -18.77
C ASP A 237 -1.91 -21.53 -17.32
N MET A 238 -1.00 -21.55 -16.33
CA MET A 238 -1.33 -21.62 -14.92
C MET A 238 -2.11 -20.40 -14.43
N VAL A 239 -3.14 -20.66 -13.65
CA VAL A 239 -4.03 -19.66 -13.05
C VAL A 239 -4.04 -19.73 -11.52
N GLU A 240 -3.27 -20.65 -10.95
CA GLU A 240 -3.10 -20.86 -9.52
C GLU A 240 -2.19 -19.80 -8.89
N THR A 241 -2.26 -19.67 -7.56
CA THR A 241 -1.22 -18.95 -6.80
C THR A 241 0.01 -19.84 -6.67
N LEU A 242 1.16 -19.33 -7.10
CA LEU A 242 2.41 -20.08 -7.20
C LEU A 242 3.41 -19.66 -6.13
N PHE A 243 3.99 -20.64 -5.43
CA PHE A 243 5.05 -20.46 -4.45
C PHE A 243 6.36 -20.98 -5.05
N ILE A 244 7.22 -20.06 -5.47
CA ILE A 244 8.51 -20.33 -6.08
C ILE A 244 9.58 -20.17 -4.99
N PRO A 245 10.36 -21.22 -4.65
CA PRO A 245 11.30 -21.16 -3.54
C PRO A 245 12.42 -20.14 -3.80
N LEU A 246 12.78 -19.37 -2.77
CA LEU A 246 13.93 -18.47 -2.80
C LEU A 246 15.27 -19.24 -2.80
N SER A 247 15.27 -20.48 -2.35
CA SER A 247 16.43 -21.36 -2.42
C SER A 247 15.96 -22.79 -2.52
N TYR A 248 16.62 -23.61 -3.35
CA TYR A 248 16.30 -25.03 -3.44
C TYR A 248 16.95 -25.86 -2.32
N THR A 249 17.78 -25.23 -1.48
CA THR A 249 18.59 -25.92 -0.46
C THR A 249 18.45 -25.33 0.93
N HIS A 250 17.81 -24.16 1.07
CA HIS A 250 17.66 -23.46 2.35
C HIS A 250 16.23 -22.92 2.48
N GLU A 251 15.71 -22.93 3.70
CA GLU A 251 14.37 -22.41 4.00
C GLU A 251 14.39 -20.88 4.07
N TRP A 252 14.36 -20.23 2.91
CA TRP A 252 14.39 -18.77 2.79
C TRP A 252 13.03 -18.16 2.44
N GLY A 253 11.98 -18.98 2.37
CA GLY A 253 10.64 -18.58 1.95
C GLY A 253 10.50 -18.61 0.42
N HIS A 254 9.51 -17.89 -0.07
CA HIS A 254 9.07 -17.97 -1.45
C HIS A 254 8.96 -16.59 -2.11
N PHE A 255 9.02 -16.58 -3.43
CA PHE A 255 8.25 -15.63 -4.21
C PHE A 255 6.84 -16.19 -4.35
N VAL A 256 5.85 -15.42 -3.93
CA VAL A 256 4.45 -15.72 -4.21
C VAL A 256 4.09 -14.99 -5.50
N GLY A 257 3.56 -15.72 -6.48
CA GLY A 257 3.36 -15.23 -7.83
C GLY A 257 2.04 -15.65 -8.46
N GLU A 258 1.50 -14.80 -9.32
CA GLU A 258 0.26 -15.06 -10.06
C GLU A 258 0.35 -14.54 -11.48
N PHE A 259 -0.29 -15.26 -12.39
CA PHE A 259 -0.42 -14.85 -13.78
C PHE A 259 -1.88 -14.49 -14.10
N LYS A 260 -2.05 -13.45 -14.91
CA LYS A 260 -3.35 -13.02 -15.44
C LYS A 260 -3.21 -12.49 -16.85
N GLU A 261 -4.24 -12.68 -17.67
CA GLU A 261 -4.33 -12.02 -18.98
C GLU A 261 -4.88 -10.61 -18.77
N ILE A 262 -4.26 -9.63 -19.40
CA ILE A 262 -4.72 -8.23 -19.38
C ILE A 262 -4.70 -7.66 -20.79
N GLU A 263 -5.48 -6.60 -21.00
CA GLU A 263 -5.42 -5.79 -22.22
C GLU A 263 -4.55 -4.56 -21.96
N LYS A 264 -3.55 -4.32 -22.83
CA LYS A 264 -2.64 -3.19 -22.71
C LYS A 264 -2.52 -2.45 -24.04
N LEU A 265 -2.41 -1.12 -23.99
CA LEU A 265 -2.01 -0.33 -25.15
C LEU A 265 -0.51 -0.52 -25.38
N VAL A 266 -0.17 -0.97 -26.58
CA VAL A 266 1.21 -1.20 -27.01
C VAL A 266 1.47 -0.39 -28.27
N GLU A 267 2.64 0.24 -28.32
CA GLU A 267 3.10 0.92 -29.53
C GLU A 267 3.40 -0.12 -30.61
N VAL A 268 2.71 0.00 -31.73
CA VAL A 268 2.94 -0.81 -32.92
C VAL A 268 3.51 0.09 -33.99
N ARG A 269 4.72 -0.26 -34.45
CA ARG A 269 5.36 0.38 -35.61
C ARG A 269 4.78 -0.24 -36.87
N ILE A 270 4.17 0.60 -37.70
CA ILE A 270 3.67 0.22 -39.02
C ILE A 270 4.69 0.77 -40.02
N GLU A 271 5.39 -0.11 -40.70
CA GLU A 271 6.25 0.26 -41.83
C GLU A 271 5.38 0.34 -43.08
N ASN A 272 5.28 1.54 -43.65
CA ASN A 272 4.60 1.75 -44.93
C ASN A 272 5.60 1.60 -46.09
N ASP A 273 5.07 1.34 -47.30
CA ASP A 273 5.88 1.11 -48.52
C ASP A 273 6.83 2.28 -48.90
N ASP A 274 6.64 3.46 -48.30
CA ASP A 274 7.46 4.66 -48.51
C ASP A 274 8.55 4.88 -47.42
N ASP A 275 8.92 3.84 -46.65
CA ASP A 275 9.85 3.90 -45.50
C ASP A 275 9.40 4.86 -44.37
N GLU A 276 8.15 5.33 -44.39
CA GLU A 276 7.55 6.08 -43.29
C GLU A 276 7.09 5.12 -42.17
N VAL A 277 7.59 5.37 -40.96
CA VAL A 277 7.18 4.62 -39.75
C VAL A 277 6.04 5.38 -39.08
N GLU A 278 4.84 4.82 -39.16
CA GLU A 278 3.70 5.30 -38.38
C GLU A 278 3.67 4.59 -37.01
N ILE A 279 3.55 5.36 -35.93
CA ILE A 279 3.38 4.82 -34.57
C ILE A 279 1.89 4.85 -34.25
N SER A 280 1.28 3.67 -34.12
CA SER A 280 -0.10 3.54 -33.67
C SER A 280 -0.13 2.84 -32.31
N MET A 281 -1.07 3.25 -31.45
CA MET A 281 -1.35 2.57 -30.18
C MET A 281 -2.42 1.50 -30.44
N GLN A 282 -2.09 0.23 -30.21
CA GLN A 282 -3.05 -0.86 -30.34
C GLN A 282 -3.25 -1.58 -29.02
N LYS A 283 -4.50 -1.94 -28.73
CA LYS A 283 -4.82 -2.82 -27.61
C LYS A 283 -4.38 -4.24 -27.95
N LYS A 284 -3.47 -4.79 -27.15
CA LYS A 284 -2.96 -6.16 -27.28
C LYS A 284 -3.20 -6.90 -25.97
N LYS A 285 -3.59 -8.17 -26.08
CA LYS A 285 -3.61 -9.09 -24.94
C LYS A 285 -2.19 -9.45 -24.57
N VAL A 286 -1.84 -9.26 -23.31
CA VAL A 286 -0.53 -9.61 -22.74
C VAL A 286 -0.75 -10.42 -21.46
N GLN A 287 0.21 -11.25 -21.10
CA GLN A 287 0.17 -11.95 -19.82
C GLN A 287 0.94 -11.11 -18.80
N ARG A 288 0.33 -10.81 -17.65
CA ARG A 288 0.97 -10.14 -16.53
C ARG A 288 1.28 -11.16 -15.44
N GLY A 289 2.55 -11.21 -15.03
CA GLY A 289 2.99 -11.90 -13.84
C GLY A 289 3.19 -10.91 -12.69
N GLU A 290 2.53 -11.13 -11.56
CA GLU A 290 2.65 -10.32 -10.34
C GLU A 290 3.22 -11.15 -9.21
N PHE A 291 4.30 -10.66 -8.59
CA PHE A 291 5.07 -11.38 -7.60
C PHE A 291 5.32 -10.52 -6.36
N VAL A 292 5.39 -11.17 -5.20
CA VAL A 292 5.79 -10.55 -3.93
C VAL A 292 6.75 -11.46 -3.17
N THR A 293 7.69 -10.85 -2.46
CA THR A 293 8.48 -11.49 -1.41
C THR A 293 8.71 -10.51 -0.26
N PHE A 294 8.94 -11.03 0.94
CA PHE A 294 9.08 -10.22 2.15
C PHE A 294 10.55 -10.13 2.57
N MET A 295 10.98 -8.94 2.96
CA MET A 295 12.37 -8.62 3.29
C MET A 295 12.45 -7.96 4.66
N ASP A 296 13.47 -8.33 5.44
CA ASP A 296 13.73 -7.67 6.71
C ASP A 296 14.20 -6.23 6.45
N ILE A 297 13.49 -5.25 7.03
CA ILE A 297 13.77 -3.83 6.90
C ILE A 297 15.19 -3.50 7.38
N GLY A 298 15.69 -4.19 8.41
CA GLY A 298 17.03 -3.97 8.96
C GLY A 298 18.17 -4.44 8.05
N HIS A 299 17.85 -5.24 7.02
CA HIS A 299 18.83 -5.82 6.10
C HIS A 299 18.60 -5.44 4.63
N THR A 300 17.51 -4.73 4.32
CA THR A 300 17.15 -4.37 2.95
C THR A 300 18.14 -3.35 2.37
N SER A 301 19.04 -3.84 1.50
CA SER A 301 19.98 -3.02 0.72
C SER A 301 19.67 -3.12 -0.78
N GLU A 302 20.10 -2.13 -1.57
CA GLU A 302 19.95 -2.17 -3.04
C GLU A 302 20.56 -3.44 -3.66
N ASP A 303 21.69 -3.90 -3.11
CA ASP A 303 22.33 -5.16 -3.49
C ASP A 303 21.46 -6.37 -3.22
N GLU A 304 20.76 -6.41 -2.08
CA GLU A 304 19.87 -7.50 -1.74
C GLU A 304 18.62 -7.51 -2.62
N ILE A 305 18.01 -6.33 -2.84
CA ILE A 305 16.87 -6.16 -3.76
C ILE A 305 17.26 -6.67 -5.15
N SER A 306 18.41 -6.22 -5.66
CA SER A 306 18.95 -6.65 -6.96
C SER A 306 19.24 -8.15 -7.04
N LYS A 307 19.63 -8.79 -5.92
CA LYS A 307 19.80 -10.25 -5.85
C LYS A 307 18.44 -10.96 -5.93
N LYS A 308 17.42 -10.50 -5.21
CA LYS A 308 16.06 -11.07 -5.24
C LYS A 308 15.43 -10.98 -6.62
N ILE A 309 15.54 -9.83 -7.30
CA ILE A 309 15.03 -9.64 -8.66
C ILE A 309 15.67 -10.63 -9.65
N ARG A 310 17.01 -10.73 -9.65
CA ARG A 310 17.74 -11.67 -10.52
C ARG A 310 17.40 -13.13 -10.22
N LEU A 311 17.20 -13.46 -8.94
CA LEU A 311 16.83 -14.80 -8.51
C LEU A 311 15.44 -15.19 -9.02
N LEU A 312 14.45 -14.28 -8.94
CA LEU A 312 13.13 -14.53 -9.52
C LEU A 312 13.23 -14.76 -11.03
N LYS A 313 13.91 -13.88 -11.77
CA LYS A 313 14.09 -14.04 -13.23
C LYS A 313 14.73 -15.39 -13.59
N LYS A 314 15.77 -15.81 -12.85
CA LYS A 314 16.40 -17.13 -13.01
C LYS A 314 15.45 -18.29 -12.71
N ASN A 315 14.59 -18.15 -11.70
CA ASN A 315 13.61 -19.18 -11.38
C ASN A 315 12.52 -19.26 -12.45
N LEU A 316 12.06 -18.13 -13.00
CA LEU A 316 11.13 -18.12 -14.12
C LEU A 316 11.74 -18.86 -15.33
N ASP A 317 12.98 -18.54 -15.70
CA ASP A 317 13.71 -19.23 -16.77
C ASP A 317 13.78 -20.74 -16.55
N LYS A 318 14.16 -21.15 -15.34
CA LYS A 318 14.27 -22.57 -14.98
C LYS A 318 12.93 -23.31 -15.01
N ILE A 319 11.83 -22.65 -14.64
CA ILE A 319 10.51 -23.28 -14.46
C ILE A 319 9.71 -23.27 -15.77
N PHE A 320 9.76 -22.17 -16.51
CA PHE A 320 8.92 -21.91 -17.69
C PHE A 320 9.72 -21.84 -19.00
N GLY A 321 11.05 -21.86 -18.95
CA GLY A 321 11.94 -21.85 -20.13
C GLY A 321 12.39 -20.46 -20.58
N GLU A 322 13.21 -20.43 -21.64
CA GLU A 322 13.98 -19.25 -22.07
C GLU A 322 13.11 -18.01 -22.39
N ASN A 323 11.90 -18.20 -22.92
CA ASN A 323 10.98 -17.08 -23.25
C ASN A 323 10.46 -16.34 -22.00
N SER A 324 10.64 -16.89 -20.80
CA SER A 324 10.15 -16.29 -19.55
C SER A 324 11.00 -15.14 -19.01
N CYS A 325 12.06 -14.75 -19.73
CA CYS A 325 12.86 -13.56 -19.46
C CYS A 325 12.66 -12.44 -20.49
N GLU A 326 11.77 -12.63 -21.48
CA GLU A 326 11.44 -11.62 -22.49
C GLU A 326 10.21 -10.82 -22.04
N PHE A 327 10.46 -9.67 -21.40
CA PHE A 327 9.41 -8.81 -20.87
C PHE A 327 9.13 -7.62 -21.82
N LEU A 328 7.85 -7.33 -22.05
CA LEU A 328 7.40 -6.08 -22.67
C LEU A 328 7.67 -4.90 -21.74
N SER A 329 7.47 -5.09 -20.44
CA SER A 329 7.79 -4.08 -19.42
C SER A 329 7.97 -4.71 -18.05
N GLU A 330 8.79 -4.09 -17.21
CA GLU A 330 8.92 -4.41 -15.79
C GLU A 330 8.50 -3.25 -14.89
N PHE A 331 7.97 -3.57 -13.72
CA PHE A 331 7.71 -2.64 -12.65
C PHE A 331 8.11 -3.27 -11.33
N ILE A 332 8.88 -2.54 -10.52
CA ILE A 332 9.43 -3.01 -9.25
C ILE A 332 9.17 -1.94 -8.20
N LYS A 333 8.55 -2.34 -7.08
CA LYS A 333 8.24 -1.44 -5.97
C LYS A 333 8.59 -2.10 -4.65
N LEU A 334 9.39 -1.42 -3.85
CA LEU A 334 9.63 -1.78 -2.46
C LEU A 334 8.67 -0.98 -1.59
N ALA A 335 7.72 -1.66 -0.94
CA ALA A 335 6.93 -1.05 0.11
C ALA A 335 7.67 -1.20 1.45
N PRO A 336 7.84 -0.12 2.23
CA PRO A 336 8.57 -0.17 3.50
C PRO A 336 7.87 -1.05 4.53
N GLN A 337 6.57 -1.27 4.37
CA GLN A 337 5.76 -2.15 5.21
C GLN A 337 4.86 -3.02 4.33
N SER A 338 4.69 -4.27 4.74
CA SER A 338 3.68 -5.19 4.21
C SER A 338 2.38 -5.09 5.02
N GLY A 339 1.32 -5.73 4.54
CA GLY A 339 0.05 -5.82 5.29
C GLY A 339 0.24 -6.57 6.62
N CYS A 340 -0.40 -6.10 7.69
CA CYS A 340 -0.41 -6.79 8.98
C CYS A 340 -1.65 -7.68 9.07
N LEU A 341 -1.43 -8.99 9.24
CA LEU A 341 -2.52 -9.97 9.41
C LEU A 341 -3.13 -9.96 10.82
N LYS A 342 -2.38 -9.48 11.82
CA LYS A 342 -2.70 -9.62 13.24
C LYS A 342 -2.93 -8.27 13.91
N ILE A 343 -3.73 -7.40 13.27
CA ILE A 343 -4.09 -6.11 13.84
C ILE A 343 -5.09 -6.35 14.98
N ASP A 344 -4.79 -5.78 16.15
CA ASP A 344 -5.70 -5.73 17.27
C ASP A 344 -6.60 -4.49 17.15
N ASP A 345 -7.80 -4.71 16.61
CA ASP A 345 -8.79 -3.66 16.39
C ASP A 345 -9.39 -3.12 17.70
N GLU A 346 -9.41 -3.92 18.78
CA GLU A 346 -9.89 -3.50 20.10
C GLU A 346 -8.87 -2.56 20.74
N LEU A 347 -7.60 -2.99 20.80
CA LEU A 347 -6.50 -2.15 21.28
C LEU A 347 -6.38 -0.86 20.44
N GLY A 348 -6.49 -0.98 19.11
CA GLY A 348 -6.46 0.17 18.21
C GLY A 348 -7.60 1.16 18.47
N SER A 349 -8.82 0.65 18.72
CA SER A 349 -9.98 1.49 19.05
C SER A 349 -9.79 2.20 20.39
N GLU A 350 -9.34 1.51 21.43
CA GLU A 350 -9.04 2.09 22.74
C GLU A 350 -7.94 3.15 22.65
N ALA A 351 -6.84 2.84 21.97
CA ALA A 351 -5.72 3.74 21.74
C ALA A 351 -6.14 5.03 21.04
N LEU A 352 -7.04 4.95 20.05
CA LEU A 352 -7.50 6.10 19.27
C LEU A 352 -8.55 6.97 19.97
N GLN A 353 -9.14 6.53 21.10
CA GLN A 353 -10.13 7.34 21.83
C GLN A 353 -9.57 8.70 22.29
N LYS A 354 -8.27 8.75 22.59
CA LYS A 354 -7.56 9.98 23.00
C LYS A 354 -7.12 10.85 21.80
N TYR A 355 -7.19 10.31 20.59
CA TYR A 355 -6.72 10.96 19.35
C TYR A 355 -7.84 10.96 18.30
N GLN A 356 -9.02 11.48 18.66
CA GLN A 356 -10.24 11.39 17.84
C GLN A 356 -10.10 12.03 16.45
N ASN A 357 -9.23 13.03 16.34
CA ASN A 357 -8.93 13.73 15.09
C ASN A 357 -7.88 13.00 14.21
N LEU A 358 -7.31 11.89 14.67
CA LEU A 358 -6.42 11.02 13.88
C LEU A 358 -7.21 9.87 13.27
N ASN A 359 -7.10 9.70 11.96
CA ASN A 359 -7.75 8.61 11.23
C ASN A 359 -6.71 7.87 10.37
N PHE A 360 -6.38 6.65 10.78
CA PHE A 360 -5.64 5.73 9.92
C PHE A 360 -6.54 5.17 8.83
N TYR A 361 -5.99 5.03 7.62
CA TYR A 361 -6.60 4.34 6.48
C TYR A 361 -5.57 3.46 5.75
N GLY A 362 -6.04 2.64 4.81
CA GLY A 362 -5.20 1.69 4.08
C GLY A 362 -5.11 0.31 4.75
N TYR A 363 -4.14 -0.50 4.29
CA TYR A 363 -4.04 -1.92 4.62
C TYR A 363 -3.81 -2.23 6.10
N ASN A 364 -3.10 -1.34 6.81
CA ASN A 364 -2.71 -1.53 8.22
C ASN A 364 -3.54 -0.71 9.21
N ALA A 365 -4.67 -0.16 8.77
CA ALA A 365 -5.52 0.62 9.63
C ALA A 365 -6.42 -0.27 10.52
N PRO A 366 -6.62 0.11 11.80
CA PRO A 366 -7.57 -0.57 12.67
C PRO A 366 -9.01 -0.26 12.23
N LEU A 367 -9.90 -1.24 12.35
CA LEU A 367 -11.34 -1.09 12.12
C LEU A 367 -12.00 -0.56 13.40
N LYS A 368 -12.87 0.45 13.29
CA LYS A 368 -13.56 1.05 14.45
C LYS A 368 -14.80 0.27 14.87
N HIS A 369 -15.47 -0.39 13.94
CA HIS A 369 -16.74 -1.09 14.18
C HIS A 369 -16.65 -2.57 13.81
N PHE A 370 -15.63 -3.25 14.33
CA PHE A 370 -15.55 -4.69 14.25
C PHE A 370 -16.31 -5.33 15.42
N VAL A 371 -17.53 -5.79 15.16
CA VAL A 371 -18.22 -6.70 16.08
C VAL A 371 -17.67 -8.10 15.79
N ASN A 372 -17.04 -8.73 16.76
CA ASN A 372 -16.75 -10.17 16.73
C ASN A 372 -18.11 -10.90 16.75
N ASP A 373 -18.74 -11.02 15.59
CA ASP A 373 -19.87 -11.93 15.44
C ASP A 373 -19.31 -13.35 15.55
N GLU A 374 -19.79 -14.02 16.60
CA GLU A 374 -19.56 -15.42 16.98
C GLU A 374 -18.34 -15.72 17.86
N LYS A 375 -18.65 -16.50 18.90
CA LYS A 375 -17.74 -17.24 19.79
C LYS A 375 -16.78 -18.11 18.97
N SER A 376 -15.74 -17.52 18.40
CA SER A 376 -14.61 -18.26 17.86
C SER A 376 -13.58 -18.39 18.95
N CYS A 377 -13.15 -19.63 19.22
CA CYS A 377 -11.97 -19.91 20.03
C CYS A 377 -10.78 -19.11 19.47
N GLU A 378 -9.82 -18.82 20.34
CA GLU A 378 -8.65 -17.92 20.19
C GLU A 378 -7.79 -18.08 18.91
N ASP A 379 -8.11 -18.99 17.99
CA ASP A 379 -7.33 -19.31 16.80
C ASP A 379 -8.05 -19.16 15.43
N SER A 380 -9.33 -18.73 15.32
CA SER A 380 -10.00 -18.76 14.00
C SER A 380 -11.20 -17.84 13.74
N GLY A 381 -11.28 -16.67 14.38
CA GLY A 381 -12.16 -15.59 13.89
C GLY A 381 -11.51 -14.92 12.67
N ALA A 382 -12.03 -15.13 11.47
CA ALA A 382 -11.43 -14.62 10.24
C ALA A 382 -11.60 -13.09 10.11
N ARG A 383 -10.70 -12.35 10.78
CA ARG A 383 -10.66 -10.88 10.73
C ARG A 383 -10.37 -10.40 9.30
N PRO A 384 -11.00 -9.29 8.86
CA PRO A 384 -10.69 -8.68 7.58
C PRO A 384 -9.19 -8.36 7.49
N SER A 385 -8.60 -8.67 6.35
CA SER A 385 -7.18 -8.48 6.07
C SER A 385 -6.98 -7.87 4.69
N PHE A 386 -5.81 -7.25 4.49
CA PHE A 386 -5.40 -6.60 3.26
C PHE A 386 -6.52 -5.77 2.59
N LEU A 387 -6.95 -6.12 1.37
CA LEU A 387 -7.87 -5.29 0.58
C LEU A 387 -9.23 -5.13 1.27
N ALA A 388 -9.76 -6.21 1.84
CA ALA A 388 -11.04 -6.16 2.55
C ALA A 388 -11.00 -5.20 3.74
N ARG A 389 -9.87 -5.17 4.46
CA ARG A 389 -9.64 -4.25 5.58
C ARG A 389 -9.54 -2.80 5.10
N ALA A 390 -8.71 -2.52 4.09
CA ALA A 390 -8.54 -1.17 3.57
C ALA A 390 -9.85 -0.58 3.05
N LEU A 391 -10.63 -1.38 2.30
CA LEU A 391 -11.96 -1.00 1.81
C LEU A 391 -12.96 -0.77 2.96
N SER A 392 -13.03 -1.69 3.92
CA SER A 392 -13.91 -1.53 5.09
C SER A 392 -13.59 -0.23 5.84
N ARG A 393 -12.29 0.03 6.05
CA ARG A 393 -11.85 1.23 6.76
C ARG A 393 -12.16 2.51 5.98
N HIS A 394 -11.94 2.51 4.67
CA HIS A 394 -12.32 3.61 3.79
C HIS A 394 -13.80 3.95 3.97
N GLN A 395 -14.66 2.93 3.91
CA GLN A 395 -16.10 3.11 4.09
C GLN A 395 -16.47 3.63 5.48
N GLU A 396 -15.86 3.13 6.56
CA GLU A 396 -16.10 3.65 7.91
C GLU A 396 -15.77 5.14 8.03
N ILE A 397 -14.65 5.58 7.45
CA ILE A 397 -14.26 6.99 7.46
C ILE A 397 -15.30 7.82 6.72
N ILE A 398 -15.64 7.44 5.49
CA ILE A 398 -16.59 8.19 4.68
C ILE A 398 -17.98 8.24 5.33
N HIS A 399 -18.48 7.17 5.95
CA HIS A 399 -19.79 7.18 6.60
C HIS A 399 -19.80 7.98 7.93
N SER A 400 -18.64 8.19 8.56
CA SER A 400 -18.54 8.99 9.79
C SER A 400 -18.51 10.50 9.58
N LEU A 401 -18.41 10.93 8.31
CA LEU A 401 -18.41 12.32 7.85
C LEU A 401 -19.77 12.72 7.31
#